data_AF-A0A4R8V3N2-F1
#
_entry.id   AF-A0A4R8V3N2-F1
#
_cell.length_a   1.000
_cell.length_b   1.000
_cell.length_c   1.000
_cell.angle_alpha   90.00
_cell.angle_beta   90.00
_cell.angle_gamma   90.00
#
_symmetry.space_group_name_H-M   'P 1'
#
loop_
_entity.id
_entity.type
_entity.pdbx_description
1 polymer ?
#
loop_
_entity_poly.entity_id
_entity_poly.type
_entity_poly.pdbx_seq_one_letter_code
_entity_poly.pdbx_strand_id
1 'polypeptide(L)'
;MHFDLDEDGTFLFPPATYGDGTAAAYVKFWLEVPISDSILGNITVGYAELMRKEAIATGIRWGAGYDKEHYAELHHPNRAREAAADLAREAAYEDFMGGWYANNPKEIKGQHTRLIARAAQLFFFSRVLNDEDQNSVLESTLTINGQDRTVRDIYSSYRLKHIRSHFQLPAVTSSELLLDIRLEVQKLRG
;
A
#
# COMPACT_ATOMS: atom_id res chain seq x y z
N MET A 1 31.39 -14.91 18.10
CA MET A 1 31.11 -14.04 16.95
C MET A 1 30.03 -13.08 17.42
N HIS A 2 30.43 -11.93 17.96
CA HIS A 2 29.47 -10.86 18.27
C HIS A 2 29.08 -10.26 16.92
N PHE A 3 27.79 -10.31 16.57
CA PHE A 3 27.27 -9.39 15.56
C PHE A 3 27.25 -8.03 16.23
N ASP A 4 28.19 -7.16 15.87
CA ASP A 4 28.02 -5.72 16.09
C ASP A 4 26.76 -5.34 15.30
N LEU A 5 25.65 -5.21 16.02
CA LEU A 5 24.46 -4.58 15.47
C LEU A 5 24.90 -3.17 15.13
N ASP A 6 24.88 -2.79 13.84
CA ASP A 6 25.13 -1.41 13.41
C ASP A 6 24.37 -0.46 14.34
N GLU A 7 25.10 0.31 15.15
CA GLU A 7 24.50 1.24 16.10
C GLU A 7 23.63 2.29 15.38
N ASP A 8 23.94 2.54 14.09
CA ASP A 8 23.25 3.48 13.22
C ASP A 8 21.93 2.93 12.66
N GLY A 9 21.81 1.61 12.49
CA GLY A 9 20.66 0.95 11.87
C GLY A 9 20.41 1.30 10.39
N THR A 10 19.40 0.66 9.80
CA THR A 10 19.01 0.80 8.39
C THR A 10 17.50 0.86 8.23
N PHE A 11 17.01 1.21 7.03
CA PHE A 11 15.57 1.26 6.76
C PHE A 11 14.84 -0.09 7.00
N LEU A 12 15.53 -1.23 6.84
CA LEU A 12 14.94 -2.56 7.04
C LEU A 12 15.26 -3.14 8.42
N PHE A 13 16.39 -2.76 8.99
CA PHE A 13 16.89 -3.25 10.26
C PHE A 13 17.19 -2.03 11.15
N PRO A 14 16.18 -1.51 11.86
CA PRO A 14 16.38 -0.33 12.70
C PRO A 14 17.40 -0.59 13.83
N PRO A 15 17.99 0.47 14.39
CA PRO A 15 18.92 0.33 15.49
C PRO A 15 18.21 -0.24 16.73
N ALA A 16 18.99 -0.84 17.63
CA ALA A 16 18.47 -1.38 18.88
C ALA A 16 17.94 -0.27 19.82
N THR A 17 18.53 0.93 19.74
CA THR A 17 18.13 2.11 20.49
C THR A 17 18.15 3.34 19.58
N TYR A 18 17.31 4.33 19.89
CA TYR A 18 17.21 5.56 19.10
C TYR A 18 17.79 6.73 19.91
N GLY A 19 19.12 6.84 19.94
CA GLY A 19 19.81 7.93 20.65
C GLY A 19 19.40 8.05 22.12
N ASP A 20 18.80 9.20 22.49
CA ASP A 20 18.30 9.49 23.83
C ASP A 20 17.00 8.73 24.21
N GLY A 21 16.50 7.88 23.31
CA GLY A 21 15.30 7.08 23.53
C GLY A 21 13.99 7.86 23.40
N THR A 22 14.01 9.06 22.83
CA THR A 22 12.82 9.92 22.68
C THR A 22 12.06 9.68 21.37
N ALA A 23 10.77 10.02 21.34
CA ALA A 23 10.00 10.07 20.10
C ALA A 23 10.66 10.94 19.01
N ALA A 24 11.33 12.04 19.39
CA ALA A 24 11.98 12.93 18.44
C ALA A 24 13.19 12.27 17.74
N ALA A 25 14.05 11.59 18.51
CA ALA A 25 15.17 10.82 17.95
C ALA A 25 14.68 9.68 17.05
N TYR A 26 13.61 8.99 17.46
CA TYR A 26 12.95 7.95 16.67
C TYR A 26 12.44 8.48 15.32
N VAL A 27 11.67 9.58 15.33
CA VAL A 27 11.15 10.20 14.10
C VAL A 27 12.28 10.65 13.20
N LYS A 28 13.29 11.31 13.77
CA LYS A 28 14.45 11.80 13.03
C LYS A 28 15.15 10.67 12.28
N PHE A 29 15.43 9.54 12.94
CA PHE A 29 16.03 8.38 12.29
C PHE A 29 15.23 7.95 11.04
N TRP A 30 13.93 7.72 11.17
CA TRP A 30 13.13 7.27 10.04
C TRP A 30 12.99 8.31 8.92
N LEU A 31 13.03 9.60 9.26
CA LEU A 31 13.00 10.68 8.27
C LEU A 31 14.35 10.93 7.59
N GLU A 32 15.45 10.43 8.12
CA GLU A 32 16.79 10.65 7.57
C GLU A 32 17.38 9.39 6.95
N VAL A 33 17.00 8.21 7.43
CA VAL A 33 17.57 6.94 6.98
C VAL A 33 17.43 6.79 5.45
N PRO A 34 18.53 6.45 4.73
CA PRO A 34 18.49 6.20 3.31
C PRO A 34 17.57 5.02 2.97
N ILE A 35 16.83 5.15 1.87
CA ILE A 35 15.98 4.09 1.32
C ILE A 35 16.42 3.83 -0.11
N SER A 36 16.79 2.60 -0.40
CA SER A 36 17.19 2.20 -1.75
C SER A 36 16.00 2.24 -2.71
N ASP A 37 16.26 2.63 -3.96
CA ASP A 37 15.21 2.72 -4.99
C ASP A 37 14.57 1.35 -5.26
N SER A 38 15.31 0.24 -5.09
CA SER A 38 14.77 -1.11 -5.21
C SER A 38 13.68 -1.39 -4.17
N ILE A 39 13.85 -0.94 -2.92
CA ILE A 39 12.81 -1.08 -1.88
C ILE A 39 11.60 -0.22 -2.22
N LEU A 40 11.82 1.02 -2.66
CA LEU A 40 10.73 1.91 -3.10
C LEU A 40 9.95 1.31 -4.29
N GLY A 41 10.65 0.66 -5.21
CA GLY A 41 10.08 -0.10 -6.31
C GLY A 41 9.18 -1.24 -5.82
N ASN A 42 9.67 -2.08 -4.90
CA ASN A 42 8.89 -3.18 -4.30
C ASN A 42 7.61 -2.68 -3.64
N ILE A 43 7.69 -1.60 -2.86
CA ILE A 43 6.53 -1.00 -2.18
C ILE A 43 5.50 -0.50 -3.20
N THR A 44 5.96 0.17 -4.26
CA THR A 44 5.08 0.71 -5.31
C THR A 44 4.37 -0.41 -6.07
N VAL A 45 5.10 -1.48 -6.44
CA VAL A 45 4.53 -2.65 -7.11
C VAL A 45 3.53 -3.37 -6.20
N GLY A 46 3.91 -3.63 -4.94
CA GLY A 46 3.02 -4.28 -3.97
C GLY A 46 1.72 -3.50 -3.74
N TYR A 47 1.81 -2.17 -3.68
CA TYR A 47 0.64 -1.32 -3.56
C TYR A 47 -0.24 -1.34 -4.81
N ALA A 48 0.35 -1.24 -6.00
CA ALA A 48 -0.40 -1.31 -7.25
C ALA A 48 -1.14 -2.65 -7.39
N GLU A 49 -0.49 -3.76 -7.03
CA GLU A 49 -1.14 -5.08 -7.01
C GLU A 49 -2.27 -5.17 -5.99
N LEU A 50 -2.06 -4.65 -4.77
CA LEU A 50 -3.09 -4.58 -3.74
C LEU A 50 -4.31 -3.80 -4.27
N MET A 51 -4.09 -2.61 -4.83
CA MET A 51 -5.18 -1.75 -5.26
C MET A 51 -5.93 -2.31 -6.47
N ARG A 52 -5.24 -2.98 -7.39
CA ARG A 52 -5.89 -3.74 -8.46
C ARG A 52 -6.83 -4.82 -7.89
N LYS A 53 -6.37 -5.63 -6.93
CA LYS A 53 -7.16 -6.71 -6.33
C LYS A 53 -8.36 -6.17 -5.54
N GLU A 54 -8.12 -5.15 -4.71
CA GLU A 54 -9.15 -4.50 -3.90
C GLU A 54 -10.21 -3.78 -4.75
N ALA A 55 -9.81 -3.10 -5.83
CA ALA A 55 -10.74 -2.44 -6.75
C ALA A 55 -11.65 -3.45 -7.44
N ILE A 56 -11.09 -4.57 -7.92
CA ILE A 56 -11.88 -5.66 -8.53
C ILE A 56 -12.84 -6.26 -7.50
N ALA A 57 -12.36 -6.65 -6.32
CA ALA A 57 -13.19 -7.25 -5.29
C ALA A 57 -14.31 -6.30 -4.82
N THR A 58 -14.00 -5.00 -4.71
CA THR A 58 -14.97 -3.97 -4.33
C THR A 58 -16.00 -3.76 -5.41
N GLY A 59 -15.59 -3.70 -6.69
CA GLY A 59 -16.52 -3.60 -7.81
C GLY A 59 -17.44 -4.81 -7.96
N ILE A 60 -16.93 -6.03 -7.76
CA ILE A 60 -17.75 -7.25 -7.77
C ILE A 60 -18.79 -7.21 -6.65
N ARG A 61 -18.39 -6.86 -5.42
CA ARG A 61 -19.31 -6.77 -4.27
C ARG A 61 -20.39 -5.72 -4.49
N TRP A 62 -20.01 -4.55 -5.00
CA TRP A 62 -20.94 -3.48 -5.32
C TRP A 62 -21.92 -3.92 -6.40
N GLY A 63 -21.42 -4.50 -7.50
CA GLY A 63 -22.22 -4.96 -8.63
C GLY A 63 -23.24 -6.02 -8.19
N ALA A 64 -22.83 -6.99 -7.38
CA ALA A 64 -23.75 -8.00 -6.86
C ALA A 64 -24.90 -7.41 -6.02
N GLY A 65 -24.65 -6.33 -5.28
CA GLY A 65 -25.68 -5.60 -4.54
C GLY A 65 -26.59 -4.80 -5.48
N TYR A 66 -25.99 -3.99 -6.35
CA TYR A 66 -26.70 -3.13 -7.30
C TYR A 66 -27.59 -3.94 -8.24
N ASP A 67 -27.03 -4.99 -8.85
CA ASP A 67 -27.71 -5.85 -9.85
C ASP A 67 -28.89 -6.58 -9.21
N LYS A 68 -28.78 -6.96 -7.93
CA LYS A 68 -29.88 -7.57 -7.18
C LYS A 68 -31.03 -6.59 -6.95
N GLU A 69 -30.73 -5.35 -6.61
CA GLU A 69 -31.72 -4.30 -6.35
C GLU A 69 -32.40 -3.82 -7.64
N HIS A 70 -31.69 -3.83 -8.77
CA HIS A 70 -32.13 -3.27 -10.04
C HIS A 70 -32.44 -4.34 -11.11
N TYR A 71 -32.53 -5.61 -10.72
CA TYR A 71 -32.68 -6.77 -11.61
C TYR A 71 -33.80 -6.60 -12.66
N ALA A 72 -34.96 -6.07 -12.23
CA ALA A 72 -36.12 -5.92 -13.11
C ALA A 72 -35.89 -4.92 -14.26
N GLU A 73 -35.09 -3.88 -14.04
CA GLU A 73 -34.75 -2.87 -15.05
C GLU A 73 -33.59 -3.34 -15.93
N LEU A 74 -32.59 -4.00 -15.34
CA LEU A 74 -31.41 -4.54 -16.05
C LEU A 74 -31.71 -5.77 -16.92
N HIS A 75 -32.86 -6.42 -16.75
CA HIS A 75 -33.31 -7.54 -17.58
C HIS A 75 -34.70 -7.28 -18.17
N HIS A 76 -35.03 -6.02 -18.37
CA HIS A 76 -36.34 -5.62 -18.86
C HIS A 76 -36.53 -6.06 -20.34
N PRO A 77 -37.67 -6.66 -20.74
CA PRO A 77 -37.89 -7.13 -22.12
C PRO A 77 -37.79 -6.04 -23.20
N ASN A 78 -38.05 -4.79 -22.82
CA ASN A 78 -37.80 -3.63 -23.67
C ASN A 78 -36.31 -3.24 -23.64
N ARG A 79 -35.60 -3.51 -24.74
CA ARG A 79 -34.17 -3.20 -24.92
C ARG A 79 -33.79 -1.75 -24.66
N ALA A 80 -34.68 -0.79 -24.94
CA ALA A 80 -34.39 0.62 -24.67
C ALA A 80 -34.35 0.92 -23.16
N ARG A 81 -35.15 0.22 -22.36
CA ARG A 81 -35.13 0.33 -20.90
C ARG A 81 -33.92 -0.38 -20.30
N GLU A 82 -33.62 -1.58 -20.79
CA GLU A 82 -32.41 -2.33 -20.41
C GLU A 82 -31.15 -1.50 -20.68
N ALA A 83 -31.00 -0.95 -21.89
CA ALA A 83 -29.88 -0.08 -22.23
C ALA A 83 -29.80 1.19 -21.37
N ALA A 84 -30.94 1.77 -21.00
CA ALA A 84 -30.97 2.92 -20.08
C ALA A 84 -30.55 2.52 -18.66
N ALA A 85 -30.93 1.33 -18.20
CA ALA A 85 -30.53 0.78 -16.91
C ALA A 85 -29.03 0.45 -16.86
N ASP A 86 -28.47 -0.09 -17.95
CA ASP A 86 -27.02 -0.33 -18.09
C ASP A 86 -26.23 0.98 -18.00
N LEU A 87 -26.67 2.02 -18.72
CA LEU A 87 -26.03 3.35 -18.64
C LEU A 87 -26.12 3.95 -17.23
N ALA A 88 -27.27 3.80 -16.57
CA ALA A 88 -27.44 4.27 -15.19
C ALA A 88 -26.53 3.50 -14.21
N ARG A 89 -26.35 2.20 -14.44
CA ARG A 89 -25.44 1.34 -13.66
C ARG A 89 -23.99 1.75 -13.84
N GLU A 90 -23.55 2.03 -15.06
CA GLU A 90 -22.19 2.53 -15.33
C GLU A 90 -21.92 3.85 -14.60
N ALA A 91 -22.84 4.82 -14.70
CA ALA A 91 -22.72 6.09 -13.99
C ALA A 91 -22.69 5.92 -12.46
N ALA A 92 -23.54 5.04 -11.92
CA ALA A 92 -23.56 4.73 -10.49
C ALA A 92 -22.26 4.03 -10.03
N TYR A 93 -21.69 3.19 -10.88
CA TYR A 93 -20.41 2.53 -10.59
C TYR A 93 -19.26 3.54 -10.57
N GLU A 94 -19.22 4.47 -11.53
CA GLU A 94 -18.20 5.52 -11.58
C GLU A 94 -18.24 6.43 -10.35
N ASP A 95 -19.44 6.86 -9.92
CA ASP A 95 -19.62 7.66 -8.70
C ASP A 95 -19.16 6.89 -7.45
N PHE A 96 -19.62 5.64 -7.31
CA PHE A 96 -19.23 4.76 -6.22
C PHE A 96 -17.71 4.55 -6.15
N MET A 97 -17.07 4.20 -7.26
CA MET A 97 -15.62 4.00 -7.31
C MET A 97 -14.87 5.32 -7.10
N GLY A 98 -15.40 6.44 -7.58
CA GLY A 98 -14.88 7.79 -7.30
C GLY A 98 -14.81 8.06 -5.79
N GLY A 99 -15.90 7.82 -5.08
CA GLY A 99 -15.95 7.93 -3.62
C GLY A 99 -15.03 6.95 -2.90
N TRP A 100 -14.91 5.71 -3.40
CA TRP A 100 -14.00 4.72 -2.83
C TRP A 100 -12.54 5.14 -2.95
N TYR A 101 -12.13 5.64 -4.13
CA TYR A 101 -10.76 6.10 -4.39
C TYR A 101 -10.37 7.37 -3.64
N ALA A 102 -11.34 8.17 -3.18
CA ALA A 102 -11.06 9.33 -2.31
C ALA A 102 -10.36 8.93 -1.00
N ASN A 103 -10.69 7.74 -0.48
CA ASN A 103 -10.14 7.19 0.76
C ASN A 103 -9.08 6.10 0.54
N ASN A 104 -8.97 5.57 -0.67
CA ASN A 104 -8.06 4.49 -1.03
C ASN A 104 -7.31 4.91 -2.31
N PRO A 105 -6.19 5.63 -2.21
CA PRO A 105 -5.49 6.15 -3.38
C PRO A 105 -5.23 5.06 -4.43
N LYS A 106 -5.44 5.36 -5.73
CA LYS A 106 -5.21 4.38 -6.82
C LYS A 106 -3.77 3.87 -6.87
N GLU A 107 -2.85 4.77 -6.57
CA GLU A 107 -1.42 4.57 -6.70
C GLU A 107 -0.66 5.40 -5.66
N ILE A 108 0.58 5.02 -5.41
CA ILE A 108 1.54 5.87 -4.73
C ILE A 108 2.26 6.70 -5.79
N LYS A 109 2.07 8.02 -5.79
CA LYS A 109 2.83 8.90 -6.69
C LYS A 109 4.32 8.80 -6.35
N GLY A 110 5.17 8.66 -7.37
CA GLY A 110 6.61 8.45 -7.21
C GLY A 110 7.30 9.46 -6.29
N GLN A 111 6.91 10.75 -6.37
CA GLN A 111 7.43 11.81 -5.50
C GLN A 111 7.11 11.63 -4.00
N HIS A 112 6.12 10.81 -3.66
CA HIS A 112 5.67 10.56 -2.29
C HIS A 112 6.04 9.17 -1.78
N THR A 113 6.54 8.26 -2.63
CA THR A 113 6.86 6.88 -2.24
C THR A 113 7.78 6.82 -1.03
N ARG A 114 8.82 7.66 -0.98
CA ARG A 114 9.76 7.71 0.14
C ARG A 114 9.08 8.11 1.45
N LEU A 115 8.21 9.13 1.42
CA LEU A 115 7.49 9.57 2.62
C LEU A 115 6.48 8.53 3.11
N ILE A 116 5.77 7.86 2.19
CA ILE A 116 4.83 6.80 2.54
C ILE A 116 5.56 5.58 3.11
N ALA A 117 6.72 5.23 2.54
CA ALA A 117 7.58 4.17 3.08
C ALA A 117 8.05 4.49 4.51
N ARG A 118 8.41 5.74 4.79
CA ARG A 118 8.79 6.20 6.13
C ARG A 118 7.63 6.15 7.10
N ALA A 119 6.44 6.62 6.71
CA ALA A 119 5.23 6.50 7.52
C ALA A 119 4.93 5.04 7.89
N ALA A 120 5.15 4.11 6.97
CA ALA A 120 4.99 2.69 7.27
C ALA A 120 5.96 2.21 8.36
N GLN A 121 7.24 2.55 8.27
CA GLN A 121 8.23 2.12 9.26
C GLN A 121 8.03 2.79 10.62
N LEU A 122 7.72 4.09 10.63
CA LEU A 122 7.31 4.82 11.83
C LEU A 122 6.17 4.09 12.54
N PHE A 123 5.19 3.56 11.79
CA PHE A 123 4.10 2.76 12.34
C PHE A 123 4.54 1.35 12.76
N PHE A 124 5.26 0.62 11.91
CA PHE A 124 5.60 -0.78 12.14
C PHE A 124 6.47 -0.99 13.38
N PHE A 125 7.38 -0.06 13.61
CA PHE A 125 8.35 -0.14 14.71
C PHE A 125 7.96 0.72 15.91
N SER A 126 6.81 1.42 15.90
CA SER A 126 6.43 2.31 17.01
C SER A 126 6.29 1.57 18.34
N ARG A 127 6.00 0.26 18.29
CA ARG A 127 5.79 -0.61 19.46
C ARG A 127 7.02 -0.82 20.34
N VAL A 128 8.20 -0.40 19.87
CA VAL A 128 9.43 -0.43 20.68
C VAL A 128 9.50 0.74 21.66
N LEU A 129 8.64 1.75 21.47
CA LEU A 129 8.53 2.93 22.32
C LEU A 129 7.53 2.68 23.45
N ASN A 130 7.54 3.55 24.46
CA ASN A 130 6.46 3.61 25.45
C ASN A 130 5.17 4.17 24.82
N ASP A 131 4.05 4.05 25.52
CA ASP A 131 2.73 4.44 24.99
C ASP A 131 2.61 5.94 24.65
N GLU A 132 3.26 6.82 25.42
CA GLU A 132 3.23 8.26 25.20
C GLU A 132 3.99 8.63 23.91
N ASP A 133 5.22 8.14 23.79
CA ASP A 133 6.08 8.33 22.62
C ASP A 133 5.47 7.67 21.37
N GLN A 134 4.90 6.47 21.51
CA GLN A 134 4.19 5.82 20.42
C GLN A 134 3.06 6.70 19.89
N ASN A 135 2.23 7.27 20.76
CA ASN A 135 1.14 8.14 20.32
C ASN A 135 1.69 9.42 19.66
N SER A 136 2.71 10.05 20.25
CA SER A 136 3.38 11.22 19.68
C SER A 136 3.90 10.96 18.25
N VAL A 137 4.54 9.81 18.02
CA VAL A 137 4.99 9.38 16.69
C VAL A 137 3.83 9.19 15.72
N LEU A 138 2.75 8.54 16.16
CA LEU A 138 1.61 8.25 15.29
C LEU A 138 0.81 9.50 14.89
N GLU A 139 0.84 10.55 15.72
CA GLU A 139 0.23 11.85 15.45
C GLU A 139 1.18 12.83 14.73
N SER A 140 2.45 12.46 14.52
CA SER A 140 3.38 13.25 13.73
C SER A 140 2.90 13.37 12.28
N THR A 141 3.05 14.56 11.69
CA THR A 141 2.51 14.87 10.37
C THR A 141 3.57 14.80 9.27
N LEU A 142 3.16 14.35 8.09
CA LEU A 142 3.93 14.40 6.85
C LEU A 142 3.07 15.03 5.75
N THR A 143 3.66 15.94 4.98
CA THR A 143 2.95 16.59 3.87
C THR A 143 2.94 15.68 2.63
N ILE A 144 1.77 15.16 2.28
CA ILE A 144 1.54 14.29 1.12
C ILE A 144 0.50 14.97 0.21
N ASN A 145 0.80 15.14 -1.08
CA ASN A 145 -0.06 15.86 -2.02
C ASN A 145 -0.46 17.28 -1.54
N GLY A 146 0.42 17.98 -0.83
CA GLY A 146 0.13 19.32 -0.27
C GLY A 146 -0.83 19.32 0.92
N GLN A 147 -1.13 18.14 1.49
CA GLN A 147 -1.94 17.99 2.70
C GLN A 147 -1.11 17.38 3.81
N ASP A 148 -1.15 17.98 4.99
CA ASP A 148 -0.57 17.39 6.18
C ASP A 148 -1.44 16.22 6.64
N ARG A 149 -0.82 15.05 6.77
CA ARG A 149 -1.47 13.82 7.21
C ARG A 149 -0.66 13.19 8.32
N THR A 150 -1.33 12.64 9.32
CA THR A 150 -0.66 11.91 10.39
C THR A 150 -0.06 10.62 9.84
N VAL A 151 0.95 10.08 10.51
CA VAL A 151 1.49 8.74 10.23
C VAL A 151 0.36 7.70 10.24
N ARG A 152 -0.56 7.79 11.21
CA ARG A 152 -1.73 6.91 11.32
C ARG A 152 -2.64 6.95 10.10
N ASP A 153 -2.93 8.15 9.59
CA ASP A 153 -3.78 8.34 8.41
C ASP A 153 -3.12 7.80 7.14
N ILE A 154 -1.83 8.04 6.97
CA ILE A 154 -1.05 7.54 5.83
C ILE A 154 -1.03 6.01 5.87
N TYR A 155 -0.72 5.42 7.02
CA TYR A 155 -0.70 3.97 7.18
C TYR A 155 -2.04 3.32 6.82
N SER A 156 -3.14 3.94 7.25
CA SER A 156 -4.49 3.44 7.06
C SER A 156 -4.98 3.62 5.63
N SER A 157 -4.86 4.81 5.06
CA SER A 157 -5.31 5.14 3.69
C SER A 157 -4.56 4.36 2.62
N TYR A 158 -3.25 4.15 2.80
CA TYR A 158 -2.44 3.32 1.91
C TYR A 158 -2.40 1.84 2.33
N ARG A 159 -3.17 1.45 3.36
CA ARG A 159 -3.33 0.05 3.79
C ARG A 159 -1.99 -0.68 3.96
N LEU A 160 -0.99 0.00 4.51
CA LEU A 160 0.41 -0.42 4.44
C LEU A 160 0.66 -1.77 5.15
N LYS A 161 -0.19 -2.15 6.11
CA LYS A 161 -0.23 -3.49 6.70
C LYS A 161 -0.26 -4.61 5.65
N HIS A 162 -1.05 -4.43 4.59
CA HIS A 162 -1.33 -5.46 3.58
C HIS A 162 -0.17 -5.65 2.59
N ILE A 163 0.75 -4.69 2.53
CA ILE A 163 1.95 -4.76 1.70
C ILE A 163 3.23 -4.83 2.54
N ARG A 164 3.12 -5.16 3.84
CA ARG A 164 4.29 -5.25 4.74
C ARG A 164 5.38 -6.20 4.18
N SER A 165 5.00 -7.28 3.52
CA SER A 165 5.93 -8.20 2.86
C SER A 165 6.72 -7.57 1.70
N HIS A 166 6.39 -6.36 1.26
CA HIS A 166 7.15 -5.64 0.24
C HIS A 166 8.16 -4.67 0.84
N PHE A 167 8.20 -4.53 2.18
CA PHE A 167 9.23 -3.81 2.95
C PHE A 167 10.38 -4.75 3.27
N GLN A 168 10.97 -5.35 2.24
CA GLN A 168 12.13 -6.21 2.35
C GLN A 168 13.05 -5.96 1.17
N LEU A 169 14.32 -6.35 1.32
CA LEU A 169 15.19 -6.49 0.16
C LEU A 169 14.48 -7.38 -0.86
N PRO A 170 14.57 -7.11 -2.16
CA PRO A 170 14.04 -8.04 -3.15
C PRO A 170 14.67 -9.42 -2.85
N ALA A 171 13.86 -10.36 -2.36
CA ALA A 171 14.18 -11.76 -2.53
C ALA A 171 14.13 -11.92 -4.03
N VAL A 172 15.29 -11.91 -4.68
CA VAL A 172 15.53 -12.51 -6.00
C VAL A 172 14.24 -12.48 -6.84
N THR A 173 13.99 -11.31 -7.43
CA THR A 173 12.71 -10.92 -8.04
C THR A 173 12.15 -11.99 -8.97
N SER A 174 10.83 -12.00 -9.21
CA SER A 174 10.10 -12.85 -10.16
C SER A 174 10.77 -13.05 -11.53
N SER A 175 11.71 -12.19 -11.92
CA SER A 175 12.64 -12.33 -13.04
C SER A 175 13.56 -13.56 -12.98
N GLU A 176 14.06 -13.95 -11.80
CA GLU A 176 14.84 -15.17 -11.60
C GLU A 176 13.94 -16.42 -11.58
N LEU A 177 12.73 -16.31 -11.02
CA LEU A 177 11.68 -17.34 -11.16
C LEU A 177 11.27 -17.56 -12.63
N LEU A 178 11.21 -16.50 -13.44
CA LEU A 178 10.98 -16.60 -14.88
C LEU A 178 12.20 -17.12 -15.65
N LEU A 179 13.42 -16.85 -15.17
CA LEU A 179 14.65 -17.42 -15.72
C LEU A 179 14.72 -18.93 -15.45
N ASP A 180 14.39 -19.34 -14.22
CA ASP A 180 14.33 -20.74 -13.80
C ASP A 180 13.23 -21.48 -14.56
N ILE A 181 12.01 -20.93 -14.67
CA ILE A 181 10.94 -21.52 -15.49
C ILE A 181 11.36 -21.60 -16.98
N ARG A 182 12.07 -20.59 -17.50
CA ARG A 182 12.57 -20.60 -18.89
C ARG A 182 13.63 -21.67 -19.11
N LEU A 183 14.53 -21.89 -18.15
CA LEU A 183 15.54 -22.95 -18.17
C LEU A 183 14.91 -24.34 -18.00
N GLU A 184 13.89 -24.48 -17.16
CA GLU A 184 13.10 -25.71 -16.98
C GLU A 184 12.35 -26.09 -18.28
N VAL A 185 11.71 -25.10 -18.94
CA VAL A 185 11.01 -25.29 -20.22
C VAL A 185 11.99 -25.61 -21.36
N GLN A 186 13.21 -25.08 -21.34
CA GLN A 186 14.26 -25.44 -22.31
C GLN A 186 14.75 -26.89 -22.10
N LYS A 187 14.85 -27.37 -20.86
CA LYS A 187 15.18 -28.78 -20.56
C LYS A 187 14.08 -29.76 -20.98
N LEU A 188 12.81 -29.37 -20.86
CA LEU A 188 11.65 -30.19 -21.27
C LEU A 188 11.39 -30.20 -22.78
N ARG A 189 12.04 -29.30 -23.53
CA ARG A 189 11.95 -29.19 -25.00
C ARG A 189 13.19 -29.74 -25.73
N GLY A 190 14.11 -30.38 -24.99
CA GLY A 190 15.17 -31.22 -25.56
C GLY A 190 14.58 -32.49 -26.16
#